data_AF-A0A7K4P7H5-F1
#
_entry.id   AF-A0A7K4P7H5-F1
#
_cell.length_a   1.000
_cell.length_b   1.000
_cell.length_c   1.000
_cell.angle_alpha   90.00
_cell.angle_beta   90.00
_cell.angle_gamma   90.00
#
_symmetry.space_group_name_H-M   'P 1'
#
loop_
_entity.id
_entity.type
_entity.pdbx_description
1 polymer ?
#
loop_
_entity_poly.entity_id
_entity_poly.type
_entity_poly.pdbx_seq_one_letter_code
_entity_poly.pdbx_strand_id
1 'polypeptide(L)'
;QFLMANKLDTAMWISRLFTVYCSALFVLPLLGLHEAASFYQRALLANALTSALRLHQRLPHFQLSRAFLAQALLEDSCHYLLYSLIFVNSYPVTMSIFPVLLFSLLHAATYTKKVLDARSSNSLPFLRNLLEKLSANQQNILKFIACNEIFLMPATVFMLFSGQGSLLQPFIYYRFLTLRYSSRRNPYCRTLFTELRIVVEHLITKPSCPVFVRRLCLSGISFISRLAPTVA
;
A
#
# COMPACT_ATOMS: atom_id res chain seq x y z
N GLN A 1 -24.22 21.19 -1.98
CA GLN A 1 -23.26 22.31 -1.85
C GLN A 1 -21.87 21.85 -1.40
N PHE A 2 -21.72 21.08 -0.30
CA PHE A 2 -20.40 20.60 0.19
C PHE A 2 -19.53 19.84 -0.85
N LEU A 3 -20.12 18.89 -1.59
CA LEU A 3 -19.38 18.10 -2.60
C LEU A 3 -18.93 18.95 -3.80
N MET A 4 -19.79 19.88 -4.24
CA MET A 4 -19.51 20.75 -5.38
C MET A 4 -18.45 21.82 -5.05
N ALA A 5 -18.26 22.16 -3.77
CA ALA A 5 -17.19 23.03 -3.31
C ALA A 5 -15.81 22.32 -3.31
N ASN A 6 -15.79 20.99 -3.13
CA ASN A 6 -14.56 20.18 -3.03
C ASN A 6 -14.48 19.17 -4.18
N LYS A 7 -14.49 19.65 -5.43
CA LYS A 7 -14.60 18.81 -6.63
C LYS A 7 -13.49 17.74 -6.71
N LEU A 8 -12.24 18.13 -6.47
CA LEU A 8 -11.10 17.20 -6.53
C LEU A 8 -11.14 16.15 -5.41
N ASP A 9 -11.49 16.56 -4.18
CA ASP A 9 -11.58 15.61 -3.07
C ASP A 9 -12.76 14.65 -3.23
N THR A 10 -13.87 15.13 -3.79
CA THR A 10 -15.02 14.30 -4.17
C THR A 10 -14.63 13.31 -5.26
N ALA A 11 -13.87 13.73 -6.28
CA ALA A 11 -13.39 12.85 -7.34
C ALA A 11 -12.48 11.74 -6.79
N MET A 12 -11.53 12.09 -5.92
CA MET A 12 -10.69 11.08 -5.25
C MET A 12 -11.51 10.16 -4.34
N TRP A 13 -12.53 10.68 -3.66
CA TRP A 13 -13.41 9.85 -2.82
C TRP A 13 -14.18 8.82 -3.65
N ILE A 14 -14.78 9.23 -4.77
CA ILE A 14 -15.46 8.33 -5.70
C ILE A 14 -14.49 7.30 -6.27
N SER A 15 -13.30 7.73 -6.70
CA SER A 15 -12.28 6.83 -7.22
C SER A 15 -11.84 5.79 -6.18
N ARG A 16 -11.73 6.17 -4.89
CA ARG A 16 -11.40 5.22 -3.81
C ARG A 16 -12.53 4.25 -3.52
N LEU A 17 -13.79 4.69 -3.54
CA LEU A 17 -14.94 3.79 -3.41
C LEU A 17 -14.97 2.77 -4.55
N PHE A 18 -14.68 3.21 -5.77
CA PHE A 18 -14.55 2.32 -6.92
C PHE A 18 -13.38 1.34 -6.76
N THR A 19 -12.21 1.78 -6.27
CA THR A 19 -11.09 0.90 -5.93
C THR A 19 -11.49 -0.17 -4.91
N VAL A 20 -12.20 0.21 -3.85
CA VAL A 20 -12.69 -0.73 -2.82
C VAL A 20 -13.64 -1.75 -3.44
N TYR A 21 -14.58 -1.31 -4.26
CA TYR A 21 -15.53 -2.17 -4.95
C TYR A 21 -14.83 -3.19 -5.87
N CYS A 22 -13.94 -2.73 -6.75
CA CYS A 22 -13.20 -3.63 -7.64
C CYS A 22 -12.30 -4.60 -6.85
N SER A 23 -11.63 -4.11 -5.81
CA SER A 23 -10.80 -4.96 -4.96
C SER A 23 -11.61 -6.05 -4.26
N ALA A 24 -12.82 -5.73 -3.77
CA ALA A 24 -13.70 -6.70 -3.14
C ALA A 24 -14.16 -7.79 -4.11
N LEU A 25 -14.52 -7.42 -5.35
CA LEU A 25 -14.92 -8.37 -6.38
C LEU A 25 -13.76 -9.25 -6.90
N PHE A 26 -12.54 -8.75 -6.82
CA PHE A 26 -11.36 -9.58 -7.11
C PHE A 26 -11.06 -10.58 -5.98
N VAL A 27 -11.11 -10.14 -4.72
CA VAL A 27 -10.83 -11.02 -3.56
C VAL A 27 -11.94 -12.06 -3.37
N LEU A 28 -13.19 -11.67 -3.62
CA LEU A 28 -14.36 -12.56 -3.57
C LEU A 28 -14.91 -12.71 -4.99
N PRO A 29 -14.41 -13.66 -5.79
CA PRO A 29 -14.77 -13.82 -7.21
C PRO A 29 -16.17 -14.44 -7.38
N LEU A 30 -17.21 -13.76 -6.88
CA LEU A 30 -18.61 -14.16 -6.99
C LEU A 30 -19.09 -14.23 -8.46
N LEU A 31 -18.40 -13.53 -9.36
CA LEU A 31 -18.71 -13.41 -10.78
C LEU A 31 -17.82 -14.33 -11.67
N GLY A 32 -16.97 -15.16 -11.06
CA GLY A 32 -16.05 -16.06 -11.77
C GLY A 32 -14.61 -15.56 -11.85
N LEU A 33 -13.67 -16.49 -12.07
CA LEU A 33 -12.22 -16.24 -12.03
C LEU A 33 -11.71 -15.34 -13.18
N HIS A 34 -12.32 -15.44 -14.36
CA HIS A 34 -11.92 -14.63 -15.51
C HIS A 34 -12.24 -13.15 -15.29
N GLU A 35 -13.44 -12.84 -14.78
CA GLU A 35 -13.85 -11.48 -14.43
C GLU A 35 -13.02 -10.90 -13.28
N ALA A 36 -12.59 -11.74 -12.34
CA ALA A 36 -11.74 -11.31 -11.23
C ALA A 36 -10.44 -10.63 -11.72
N ALA A 37 -9.81 -11.15 -12.78
CA ALA A 37 -8.60 -10.54 -13.35
C ALA A 37 -8.86 -9.14 -13.94
N SER A 38 -10.04 -8.92 -14.53
CA SER A 38 -10.47 -7.59 -15.00
C SER A 38 -10.65 -6.61 -13.81
N PHE A 39 -11.26 -7.07 -12.72
CA PHE A 39 -11.42 -6.27 -11.51
C PHE A 39 -10.09 -5.95 -10.81
N TYR A 40 -9.11 -6.86 -10.87
CA TYR A 40 -7.74 -6.60 -10.41
C TYR A 40 -7.12 -5.38 -11.12
N GLN A 41 -7.13 -5.39 -12.46
CA GLN A 41 -6.58 -4.29 -13.26
C GLN A 41 -7.32 -2.99 -13.00
N ARG A 42 -8.66 -3.02 -12.95
CA ARG A 42 -9.49 -1.84 -12.66
C ARG A 42 -9.20 -1.26 -11.28
N ALA A 43 -8.99 -2.08 -10.26
CA ALA A 43 -8.63 -1.63 -8.92
C ALA A 43 -7.27 -0.91 -8.92
N LEU A 44 -6.26 -1.46 -9.60
CA LEU A 44 -4.94 -0.85 -9.71
C LEU A 44 -4.96 0.46 -10.51
N LEU A 45 -5.71 0.53 -11.61
CA LEU A 45 -5.88 1.75 -12.40
C LEU A 45 -6.64 2.84 -11.62
N ALA A 46 -7.68 2.48 -10.89
CA ALA A 46 -8.42 3.40 -10.02
C ALA A 46 -7.53 3.96 -8.90
N ASN A 47 -6.65 3.13 -8.34
CA ASN A 47 -5.65 3.56 -7.38
C ASN A 47 -4.57 4.46 -8.01
N ALA A 48 -4.13 4.16 -9.23
CA ALA A 48 -3.21 4.99 -9.99
C ALA A 48 -3.82 6.38 -10.23
N LEU A 49 -5.08 6.43 -10.66
CA LEU A 49 -5.82 7.68 -10.85
C LEU A 49 -5.92 8.48 -9.55
N THR A 50 -6.34 7.84 -8.44
CA THR A 50 -6.42 8.49 -7.13
C THR A 50 -5.05 9.06 -6.71
N SER A 51 -3.99 8.29 -6.93
CA SER A 51 -2.62 8.66 -6.61
C SER A 51 -2.13 9.83 -7.46
N ALA A 52 -2.43 9.84 -8.76
CA ALA A 52 -2.09 10.93 -9.68
C ALA A 52 -2.83 12.23 -9.32
N LEU A 53 -4.14 12.16 -9.03
CA LEU A 53 -4.92 13.31 -8.58
C LEU A 53 -4.36 13.90 -7.28
N ARG A 54 -4.01 13.04 -6.32
CA ARG A 54 -3.41 13.47 -5.05
C ARG A 54 -2.02 14.09 -5.24
N LEU A 55 -1.24 13.57 -6.18
CA LEU A 55 0.06 14.13 -6.52
C LEU A 55 -0.08 15.52 -7.16
N HIS A 56 -1.05 15.67 -8.08
CA HIS A 56 -1.39 16.96 -8.69
C HIS A 56 -1.84 18.01 -7.67
N GLN A 57 -2.58 17.61 -6.63
CA GLN A 57 -2.97 18.52 -5.54
C GLN A 57 -1.80 18.94 -4.63
N ARG A 58 -0.77 18.10 -4.48
CA ARG A 58 0.30 18.30 -3.50
C ARG A 58 1.54 18.97 -4.08
N LEU A 59 1.81 18.74 -5.35
CA LEU A 59 2.95 19.34 -6.02
C LEU A 59 2.56 20.71 -6.61
N PRO A 60 3.50 21.67 -6.68
CA PRO A 60 3.30 22.89 -7.45
C PRO A 60 3.09 22.57 -8.94
N HIS A 61 2.79 23.60 -9.74
CA HIS A 61 2.68 23.48 -11.20
C HIS A 61 3.79 22.59 -11.78
N PHE A 62 3.41 21.70 -12.68
CA PHE A 62 4.32 20.72 -13.25
C PHE A 62 5.55 21.40 -13.86
N GLN A 63 6.73 21.00 -13.37
CA GLN A 63 8.02 21.45 -13.89
C GLN A 63 8.88 20.22 -14.11
N LEU A 64 9.40 20.03 -15.32
CA LEU A 64 10.32 18.93 -15.60
C LEU A 64 11.72 19.29 -15.07
N SER A 65 11.90 19.24 -13.75
CA SER A 65 13.16 19.53 -13.08
C SER A 65 13.55 18.41 -12.12
N ARG A 66 14.86 18.25 -11.86
CA ARG A 66 15.37 17.31 -10.86
C ARG A 66 14.78 17.58 -9.48
N ALA A 67 14.58 18.85 -9.13
CA ALA A 67 13.97 19.25 -7.86
C ALA A 67 12.51 18.82 -7.75
N PHE A 68 11.72 19.00 -8.82
CA PHE A 68 10.34 18.55 -8.88
C PHE A 68 10.23 17.02 -8.76
N LEU A 69 11.06 16.28 -9.50
CA LEU A 69 11.08 14.82 -9.43
C LEU A 69 11.49 14.31 -8.04
N ALA A 70 12.49 14.95 -7.42
CA ALA A 70 12.89 14.62 -6.06
C ALA A 70 11.75 14.86 -5.05
N GLN A 71 11.01 15.97 -5.17
CA GLN A 71 9.82 16.20 -4.35
C GLN A 71 8.72 15.18 -4.62
N ALA A 72 8.44 14.86 -5.88
CA ALA A 72 7.43 13.87 -6.25
C ALA A 72 7.76 12.50 -5.64
N LEU A 73 9.02 12.07 -5.70
CA LEU A 73 9.47 10.80 -5.12
C LEU A 73 9.46 10.76 -3.59
N LEU A 74 9.27 11.89 -2.89
CA LEU A 74 9.02 11.92 -1.44
C LEU A 74 7.53 11.75 -1.09
N GLU A 75 6.63 11.88 -2.07
CA GLU A 75 5.19 11.72 -1.85
C GLU A 75 4.79 10.24 -1.89
N ASP A 76 4.09 9.78 -0.85
CA ASP A 76 3.53 8.42 -0.81
C ASP A 76 2.58 8.14 -2.00
N SER A 77 1.93 9.18 -2.52
CA SER A 77 1.07 9.07 -3.72
C SER A 77 1.87 8.74 -4.97
N CYS A 78 3.10 9.23 -5.10
CA CYS A 78 3.98 8.82 -6.20
C CYS A 78 4.37 7.34 -6.05
N HIS A 79 4.67 6.89 -4.83
CA HIS A 79 5.01 5.48 -4.57
C HIS A 79 3.87 4.55 -4.97
N TYR A 80 2.63 4.89 -4.59
CA TYR A 80 1.44 4.10 -4.93
C TYR A 80 1.03 4.20 -6.40
N LEU A 81 1.38 5.29 -7.09
CA LEU A 81 1.26 5.37 -8.55
C LEU A 81 2.22 4.37 -9.22
N LEU A 82 3.51 4.37 -8.83
CA LEU A 82 4.50 3.42 -9.33
C LEU A 82 4.10 1.98 -9.00
N TYR A 83 3.62 1.73 -7.79
CA TYR A 83 3.10 0.44 -7.35
C TYR A 83 2.03 -0.09 -8.30
N SER A 84 1.00 0.72 -8.59
CA SER A 84 -0.06 0.34 -9.53
C SER A 84 0.50 0.02 -10.92
N LEU A 85 1.46 0.80 -11.42
CA LEU A 85 2.07 0.59 -12.73
C LEU A 85 2.92 -0.70 -12.81
N ILE A 86 3.57 -1.11 -11.71
CA ILE A 86 4.30 -2.39 -11.64
C ILE A 86 3.34 -3.57 -11.83
N PHE A 87 2.19 -3.52 -11.15
CA PHE A 87 1.31 -4.68 -11.02
C PHE A 87 0.19 -4.75 -12.06
N VAL A 88 -0.19 -3.64 -12.71
CA VAL A 88 -1.35 -3.60 -13.64
C VAL A 88 -1.23 -4.57 -14.82
N ASN A 89 -0.01 -4.76 -15.34
CA ASN A 89 0.28 -5.69 -16.45
C ASN A 89 0.92 -6.99 -15.99
N SER A 90 1.09 -7.18 -14.67
CA SER A 90 1.67 -8.40 -14.10
C SER A 90 0.59 -9.46 -13.87
N TYR A 91 1.01 -10.71 -13.68
CA TYR A 91 0.09 -11.77 -13.26
C TYR A 91 -0.62 -11.37 -11.95
N PRO A 92 -1.95 -11.58 -11.81
CA PRO A 92 -2.69 -11.13 -10.64
C PRO A 92 -2.17 -11.73 -9.33
N VAL A 93 -1.77 -10.86 -8.40
CA VAL A 93 -1.29 -11.26 -7.06
C VAL A 93 -2.24 -10.74 -6.00
N THR A 94 -2.92 -11.63 -5.28
CA THR A 94 -3.87 -11.22 -4.23
C THR A 94 -3.24 -10.35 -3.15
N MET A 95 -2.01 -10.68 -2.75
CA MET A 95 -1.26 -9.87 -1.78
C MET A 95 -1.12 -8.41 -2.24
N SER A 96 -0.95 -8.15 -3.54
CA SER A 96 -0.74 -6.80 -4.06
C SER A 96 -1.97 -5.88 -3.99
N ILE A 97 -3.17 -6.46 -3.86
CA ILE A 97 -4.41 -5.66 -3.74
C ILE A 97 -4.64 -5.17 -2.32
N PHE A 98 -4.17 -5.86 -1.29
CA PHE A 98 -4.44 -5.48 0.10
C PHE A 98 -3.97 -4.05 0.44
N PRO A 99 -2.75 -3.60 0.09
CA PRO A 99 -2.32 -2.23 0.34
C PRO A 99 -3.25 -1.21 -0.33
N VAL A 100 -3.61 -1.46 -1.59
CA VAL A 100 -4.46 -0.60 -2.41
C VAL A 100 -5.88 -0.51 -1.84
N LEU A 101 -6.46 -1.65 -1.49
CA LEU A 101 -7.78 -1.76 -0.86
C LEU A 101 -7.81 -1.02 0.47
N LEU A 102 -6.86 -1.29 1.36
CA LEU A 102 -6.89 -0.77 2.74
C LEU A 102 -6.60 0.74 2.78
N PHE A 103 -5.66 1.24 1.96
CA PHE A 103 -5.46 2.69 1.83
C PHE A 103 -6.70 3.38 1.27
N SER A 104 -7.32 2.79 0.24
CA SER A 104 -8.56 3.33 -0.34
C SER A 104 -9.70 3.31 0.66
N LEU A 105 -9.85 2.23 1.43
CA LEU A 105 -10.88 2.07 2.45
C LEU A 105 -10.72 3.09 3.58
N LEU A 106 -9.51 3.25 4.14
CA LEU A 106 -9.23 4.23 5.18
C LEU A 106 -9.56 5.65 4.71
N HIS A 107 -9.06 6.04 3.55
CA HIS A 107 -9.28 7.38 3.02
C HIS A 107 -10.72 7.63 2.57
N ALA A 108 -11.39 6.62 2.02
CA ALA A 108 -12.81 6.70 1.69
C ALA A 108 -13.64 6.89 2.95
N ALA A 109 -13.37 6.11 4.00
CA ALA A 109 -14.05 6.20 5.28
C ALA A 109 -13.89 7.57 5.94
N THR A 110 -12.67 8.13 5.97
CA THR A 110 -12.43 9.47 6.51
C THR A 110 -13.26 10.52 5.79
N TYR A 111 -13.36 10.45 4.46
CA TYR A 111 -14.15 11.41 3.68
C TYR A 111 -15.66 11.18 3.84
N THR A 112 -16.11 9.93 3.87
CA THR A 112 -17.52 9.58 4.15
C THR A 112 -17.96 10.14 5.50
N LYS A 113 -17.11 10.09 6.53
CA LYS A 113 -17.40 10.72 7.83
C LYS A 113 -17.65 12.23 7.69
N LYS A 114 -16.78 12.96 6.97
CA LYS A 114 -16.96 14.40 6.69
C LYS A 114 -18.27 14.69 5.96
N VAL A 115 -18.63 13.86 4.98
CA VAL A 115 -19.89 14.01 4.24
C VAL A 115 -21.11 13.80 5.15
N LEU A 116 -21.03 12.83 6.07
CA LEU A 116 -22.11 12.52 7.01
C LEU A 116 -22.28 13.62 8.06
N ASP A 117 -21.17 14.17 8.55
CA ASP A 117 -21.15 15.32 9.47
C ASP A 117 -21.76 16.58 8.83
N ALA A 118 -21.60 16.76 7.50
CA ALA A 118 -22.19 17.87 6.77
C ALA A 118 -23.71 17.74 6.50
N ARG A 119 -24.30 16.54 6.61
CA ARG A 119 -25.72 16.27 6.29
C ARG A 119 -26.63 16.32 7.52
N SER A 120 -26.19 15.80 8.66
CA SER A 120 -26.82 15.89 9.99
C SER A 120 -26.09 14.97 10.98
N SER A 121 -25.94 15.42 12.23
CA SER A 121 -25.21 14.71 13.29
C SER A 121 -25.76 13.30 13.58
N ASN A 122 -27.04 13.03 13.32
CA ASN A 122 -27.69 11.76 13.66
C ASN A 122 -28.04 10.87 12.45
N SER A 123 -27.44 11.14 11.29
CA SER A 123 -27.66 10.31 10.09
C SER A 123 -26.83 9.01 10.15
N LEU A 124 -27.49 7.86 9.92
CA LEU A 124 -26.91 6.51 9.79
C LEU A 124 -25.97 6.08 10.95
N PRO A 125 -26.51 5.83 12.16
CA PRO A 125 -25.70 5.51 13.34
C PRO A 125 -24.85 4.25 13.18
N PHE A 126 -25.36 3.24 12.46
CA PHE A 126 -24.60 2.02 12.15
C PHE A 126 -23.34 2.32 11.32
N LEU A 127 -23.48 3.14 10.27
CA LEU A 127 -22.37 3.53 9.41
C LEU A 127 -21.34 4.34 10.19
N ARG A 128 -21.78 5.27 11.06
CA ARG A 128 -20.88 6.04 11.95
C ARG A 128 -20.04 5.13 12.83
N ASN A 129 -20.66 4.18 13.51
CA ASN A 129 -19.96 3.22 14.37
C ASN A 129 -18.91 2.41 13.60
N LEU A 130 -19.24 1.96 12.38
CA LEU A 130 -18.29 1.26 11.52
C LEU A 130 -17.08 2.14 11.14
N LEU A 131 -17.34 3.39 10.72
CA LEU A 131 -16.29 4.36 10.36
C LEU A 131 -15.40 4.70 11.57
N GLU A 132 -15.97 4.78 12.76
CA GLU A 132 -15.25 5.03 14.01
C GLU A 132 -14.38 3.85 14.41
N LYS A 133 -14.89 2.62 14.36
CA LYS A 133 -14.10 1.40 14.59
C LYS A 133 -12.93 1.28 13.61
N LEU A 134 -13.17 1.61 12.33
CA LEU A 134 -12.12 1.60 11.32
C LEU A 134 -11.05 2.66 11.61
N SER A 135 -11.47 3.86 12.01
CA SER A 135 -10.56 4.96 12.37
C SER A 135 -9.76 4.63 13.65
N ALA A 136 -10.38 3.99 14.64
CA ALA A 136 -9.73 3.53 15.85
C ALA A 136 -8.64 2.48 15.55
N ASN A 137 -8.88 1.60 14.56
CA ASN A 137 -7.94 0.58 14.13
C ASN A 137 -6.96 1.04 13.02
N GLN A 138 -6.91 2.34 12.70
CA GLN A 138 -6.10 2.86 11.59
C GLN A 138 -4.62 2.45 11.72
N GLN A 139 -4.03 2.52 12.92
CA GLN A 139 -2.63 2.16 13.12
C GLN A 139 -2.37 0.68 12.82
N ASN A 140 -3.24 -0.21 13.28
CA ASN A 140 -3.14 -1.65 13.03
C ASN A 140 -3.27 -1.96 11.53
N ILE A 141 -4.18 -1.27 10.84
CA ILE A 141 -4.35 -1.40 9.39
C ILE A 141 -3.10 -0.93 8.65
N LEU A 142 -2.51 0.21 9.03
CA LEU A 142 -1.28 0.71 8.41
C LEU A 142 -0.09 -0.22 8.66
N LYS A 143 0.03 -0.80 9.86
CA LYS A 143 1.00 -1.87 10.13
C LYS A 143 0.75 -3.10 9.26
N PHE A 144 -0.50 -3.55 9.11
CA PHE A 144 -0.81 -4.67 8.23
C PHE A 144 -0.44 -4.39 6.77
N ILE A 145 -0.70 -3.18 6.27
CA ILE A 145 -0.29 -2.77 4.93
C ILE A 145 1.23 -2.83 4.78
N ALA A 146 1.97 -2.22 5.70
CA ALA A 146 3.43 -2.21 5.66
C ALA A 146 4.02 -3.64 5.76
N CYS A 147 3.42 -4.51 6.56
CA CYS A 147 3.76 -5.93 6.63
C CYS A 147 3.57 -6.61 5.26
N ASN A 148 2.41 -6.39 4.63
CA ASN A 148 2.14 -6.90 3.28
C ASN A 148 3.14 -6.36 2.24
N GLU A 149 3.46 -5.05 2.27
CA GLU A 149 4.46 -4.43 1.40
C GLU A 149 5.83 -5.13 1.54
N ILE A 150 6.25 -5.46 2.76
CA ILE A 150 7.52 -6.14 3.05
C ILE A 150 7.51 -7.58 2.49
N PHE A 151 6.47 -8.37 2.81
CA PHE A 151 6.38 -9.76 2.37
C PHE A 151 6.13 -9.94 0.87
N LEU A 152 5.64 -8.90 0.20
CA LEU A 152 5.48 -8.93 -1.25
C LEU A 152 6.85 -8.95 -1.98
N MET A 153 7.93 -8.44 -1.37
CA MET A 153 9.27 -8.48 -1.99
C MET A 153 9.76 -9.91 -2.29
N PRO A 154 9.86 -10.84 -1.31
CA PRO A 154 10.22 -12.22 -1.62
C PRO A 154 9.20 -12.88 -2.54
N ALA A 155 7.90 -12.56 -2.45
CA ALA A 155 6.90 -13.07 -3.37
C ALA A 155 7.19 -12.68 -4.84
N THR A 156 7.60 -11.43 -5.11
CA THR A 156 7.99 -11.01 -6.47
C THR A 156 9.20 -11.77 -7.02
N VAL A 157 10.14 -12.15 -6.14
CA VAL A 157 11.30 -12.97 -6.50
C VAL A 157 10.86 -14.40 -6.84
N PHE A 158 9.96 -15.01 -6.05
CA PHE A 158 9.41 -16.32 -6.37
C PHE A 158 8.60 -16.32 -7.67
N MET A 159 7.81 -15.27 -7.92
CA MET A 159 7.06 -15.13 -9.18
C MET A 159 7.99 -15.06 -10.40
N LEU A 160 9.14 -14.39 -10.28
CA LEU A 160 10.14 -14.37 -11.35
C LEU A 160 10.63 -15.79 -11.65
N PHE A 161 11.00 -16.57 -10.63
CA PHE A 161 11.46 -17.95 -10.81
C PHE A 161 10.37 -18.89 -11.34
N SER A 162 9.11 -18.65 -10.99
CA SER A 162 7.95 -19.39 -11.50
C SER A 162 7.50 -18.98 -12.90
N GLY A 163 8.14 -17.98 -13.53
CA GLY A 163 7.78 -17.47 -14.86
C GLY A 163 6.48 -16.63 -14.89
N GLN A 164 5.94 -16.26 -13.72
CA GLN A 164 4.70 -15.47 -13.58
C GLN A 164 4.96 -13.97 -13.43
N GLY A 165 6.23 -13.56 -13.25
CA GLY A 165 6.64 -12.17 -13.12
C GLY A 165 7.63 -11.76 -14.22
N SER A 166 7.68 -10.46 -14.51
CA SER A 166 8.71 -9.93 -15.42
C SER A 166 10.08 -9.87 -14.72
N LEU A 167 11.17 -9.93 -15.49
CA LEU A 167 12.54 -9.84 -14.95
C LEU A 167 12.76 -8.56 -14.14
N LEU A 168 12.18 -7.44 -14.57
CA LEU A 168 12.35 -6.14 -13.94
C LEU A 168 11.48 -5.95 -12.69
N GLN A 169 10.41 -6.74 -12.52
CA GLN A 169 9.45 -6.60 -11.43
C GLN A 169 10.08 -6.55 -10.02
N PRO A 170 10.94 -7.51 -9.61
CA PRO A 170 11.54 -7.46 -8.27
C PRO A 170 12.48 -6.26 -8.10
N PHE A 171 13.17 -5.80 -9.15
CA PHE A 171 14.06 -4.64 -9.06
C PHE A 171 13.29 -3.34 -8.89
N ILE A 172 12.20 -3.15 -9.66
CA ILE A 172 11.35 -1.97 -9.54
C ILE A 172 10.62 -2.00 -8.19
N TYR A 173 10.16 -3.18 -7.76
CA TYR A 173 9.51 -3.34 -6.45
C TYR A 173 10.47 -3.05 -5.28
N TYR A 174 11.73 -3.48 -5.37
CA TYR A 174 12.75 -3.11 -4.40
C TYR A 174 12.93 -1.59 -4.30
N ARG A 175 12.91 -0.87 -5.43
CA ARG A 175 12.97 0.60 -5.42
C ARG A 175 11.74 1.21 -4.76
N PHE A 176 10.54 0.69 -5.03
CA PHE A 176 9.32 1.09 -4.31
C PHE A 176 9.49 0.88 -2.80
N LEU A 177 9.91 -0.31 -2.36
CA LEU A 177 10.06 -0.62 -0.93
C LEU A 177 11.12 0.25 -0.24
N THR A 178 12.21 0.56 -0.95
CA THR A 178 13.24 1.50 -0.49
C THR A 178 12.66 2.89 -0.26
N LEU A 179 11.86 3.41 -1.21
CA LEU A 179 11.20 4.71 -1.09
C LEU A 179 10.18 4.73 0.07
N ARG A 180 9.45 3.63 0.28
CA ARG A 180 8.52 3.47 1.40
C ARG A 180 9.24 3.43 2.75
N TYR A 181 10.38 2.74 2.82
CA TYR A 181 11.23 2.70 4.01
C TYR A 181 11.75 4.09 4.41
N SER A 182 12.17 4.88 3.41
CA SER A 182 12.66 6.25 3.57
C SER A 182 11.55 7.30 3.73
N SER A 183 10.27 6.94 3.59
CA SER A 183 9.16 7.89 3.73
C SER A 183 9.12 8.45 5.15
N ARG A 184 9.11 9.79 5.25
CA ARG A 184 8.98 10.51 6.52
C ARG A 184 7.54 10.55 7.02
N ARG A 185 6.56 10.50 6.11
CA ARG A 185 5.13 10.60 6.45
C ARG A 185 4.52 9.28 6.93
N ASN A 186 5.09 8.15 6.50
CA ASN A 186 4.64 6.83 6.91
C ASN A 186 5.81 6.03 7.49
N PRO A 187 6.01 6.05 8.82
CA PRO A 187 7.12 5.36 9.46
C PRO A 187 6.90 3.84 9.61
N TYR A 188 5.68 3.33 9.35
CA TYR A 188 5.30 1.96 9.71
C TYR A 188 6.12 0.89 8.99
N CYS A 189 6.55 1.14 7.75
CA CYS A 189 7.44 0.23 7.01
C CYS A 189 8.78 0.06 7.74
N ARG A 190 9.43 1.18 8.11
CA ARG A 190 10.68 1.18 8.87
C ARG A 190 10.50 0.54 10.26
N THR A 191 9.43 0.91 10.97
CA THR A 191 9.12 0.33 12.29
C THR A 191 8.96 -1.18 12.21
N LEU A 192 8.25 -1.71 11.21
CA LEU A 192 8.04 -3.15 11.06
C LEU A 192 9.31 -3.89 10.66
N PHE A 193 10.17 -3.33 9.82
CA PHE A 193 11.48 -3.95 9.56
C PHE A 193 12.29 -4.11 10.87
N THR A 194 12.25 -3.11 11.74
CA THR A 194 12.89 -3.18 13.06
C THR A 194 12.21 -4.21 13.98
N GLU A 195 10.87 -4.18 14.08
CA GLU A 195 10.10 -5.13 14.90
C GLU A 195 10.34 -6.58 14.43
N LEU A 196 10.29 -6.84 13.11
CA LEU A 196 10.56 -8.15 12.52
C LEU A 196 11.98 -8.63 12.83
N ARG A 197 12.98 -7.74 12.70
CA ARG A 197 14.36 -8.07 13.06
C ARG A 197 14.48 -8.49 14.52
N ILE A 198 13.92 -7.71 15.44
CA ILE A 198 13.95 -8.01 16.89
C ILE A 198 13.27 -9.36 17.17
N VAL A 199 12.12 -9.63 16.55
CA VAL A 199 11.41 -10.92 16.71
C VAL A 199 12.27 -12.08 16.21
N VAL A 200 12.88 -11.97 15.03
CA VAL A 200 13.76 -13.02 14.49
C VAL A 200 14.97 -13.21 15.39
N GLU A 201 15.62 -12.14 15.85
CA GLU A 201 16.75 -12.19 16.78
C GLU A 201 16.35 -12.90 18.09
N HIS A 202 15.20 -12.55 18.68
CA HIS A 202 14.69 -13.21 19.88
C HIS A 202 14.40 -14.71 19.66
N LEU A 203 13.84 -15.08 18.51
CA LEU A 203 13.55 -16.49 18.20
C LEU A 203 14.83 -17.34 18.06
N ILE A 204 15.90 -16.79 17.47
CA ILE A 204 17.15 -17.53 17.28
C ILE A 204 18.01 -17.64 18.54
N THR A 205 17.83 -16.75 19.52
CA THR A 205 18.51 -16.80 20.82
C THR A 205 18.00 -17.94 21.70
N LYS A 206 16.79 -18.47 21.44
CA LYS A 206 16.24 -19.60 22.19
C LYS A 206 17.17 -20.82 22.11
N PRO A 207 17.38 -21.56 23.22
CA PRO A 207 18.29 -22.71 23.27
C PRO A 207 17.82 -23.86 22.37
N SER A 208 16.52 -23.96 22.10
CA SER A 208 15.93 -24.99 21.24
C SER A 208 16.11 -24.75 19.73
N CYS A 209 16.73 -23.63 19.32
CA CYS A 209 16.89 -23.28 17.91
C CYS A 209 18.09 -24.03 17.29
N PRO A 210 17.90 -24.84 16.22
CA PRO A 210 19.00 -25.50 15.54
C PRO A 210 20.05 -24.53 15.01
N VAL A 211 21.34 -24.88 15.12
CA VAL A 211 22.46 -24.02 14.71
C VAL A 211 22.36 -23.59 13.25
N PHE A 212 21.86 -24.48 12.38
CA PHE A 212 21.63 -24.16 10.96
C PHE A 212 20.62 -23.01 10.77
N VAL A 213 19.46 -23.08 11.45
CA VAL A 213 18.41 -22.04 11.38
C VAL A 213 18.95 -20.72 11.90
N ARG A 214 19.68 -20.74 13.03
CA ARG A 214 20.33 -19.54 13.58
C ARG A 214 21.27 -18.89 12.56
N ARG A 215 22.15 -19.67 11.92
CA ARG A 215 23.08 -19.15 10.89
C ARG A 215 22.35 -18.56 9.69
N LEU A 216 21.31 -19.24 9.20
CA LEU A 216 20.50 -18.78 8.08
C LEU A 216 19.82 -17.45 8.38
N CYS A 217 19.16 -17.34 9.53
CA CYS A 217 18.51 -16.10 9.97
C CYS A 217 19.49 -14.94 10.15
N LEU A 218 20.64 -15.16 10.77
CA LEU A 218 21.67 -14.12 10.93
C LEU A 218 22.21 -13.64 9.58
N SER A 219 22.46 -14.56 8.65
CA SER A 219 22.86 -14.22 7.28
C SER A 219 21.77 -13.41 6.57
N GLY A 220 20.52 -13.81 6.71
CA GLY A 220 19.36 -13.09 6.16
C GLY A 220 19.22 -11.67 6.72
N ILE A 221 19.34 -11.51 8.04
CA ILE A 221 19.33 -10.20 8.70
C ILE A 221 20.47 -9.32 8.16
N SER A 222 21.69 -9.86 8.06
CA SER A 222 22.83 -9.13 7.52
C SER A 222 22.62 -8.72 6.06
N PHE A 223 22.08 -9.62 5.23
CA PHE A 223 21.75 -9.34 3.83
C PHE A 223 20.71 -8.22 3.70
N ILE A 224 19.57 -8.33 4.39
CA ILE A 224 18.51 -7.31 4.35
C ILE A 224 19.02 -5.97 4.90
N SER A 225 19.81 -5.99 5.97
CA SER A 225 20.37 -4.78 6.58
C SER A 225 21.33 -4.05 5.64
N ARG A 226 22.08 -4.78 4.79
CA ARG A 226 22.94 -4.18 3.75
C ARG A 226 22.14 -3.54 2.61
N LEU A 227 20.92 -4.01 2.37
CA LEU A 227 20.02 -3.46 1.35
C LEU A 227 19.21 -2.26 1.86
N ALA A 228 19.22 -1.99 3.16
CA ALA A 228 18.50 -0.85 3.74
C ALA A 228 19.17 0.46 3.31
N PRO A 229 18.41 1.48 2.87
CA PRO A 229 18.97 2.77 2.54
C PRO A 229 19.52 3.46 3.80
N THR A 230 20.58 4.25 3.66
CA THR A 230 21.06 5.13 4.73
C THR A 230 20.02 6.24 4.94
N VAL A 231 19.17 6.09 5.96
CA VAL A 231 18.20 7.11 6.32
C VAL A 231 18.90 8.10 7.26
N ALA A 232 19.14 9.31 6.75
CA ALA A 232 19.60 10.46 7.54
C ALA A 232 18.47 11.05 8.37
#